data_AF-M0G8I0-F1
#
_entry.id   AF-M0G8I0-F1
#
_cell.length_a   1.000
_cell.length_b   1.000
_cell.length_c   1.000
_cell.angle_alpha   90.00
_cell.angle_beta   90.00
_cell.angle_gamma   90.00
#
_symmetry.space_group_name_H-M   'P 1'
#
loop_
_entity.id
_entity.type
_entity.pdbx_description
1 polymer ?
#
loop_
_entity_poly.entity_id
_entity_poly.type
_entity_poly.pdbx_seq_one_letter_code
_entity_poly.pdbx_strand_id
1 'polypeptide(L)'
;MSTQTTRDGNREQLQELLRELFQFDAADLDFGVYRILNQRRDRIEQFIEDDLLDAVDESLESLADAKRAEIEEELEEKATELRQDWDDDIFNPDGSLKDQYANLGQKDLEEYQDLWETQEDVAVAEET
;
A
#
# COMPACT_ATOMS: atom_id res chain seq x y z
N MET A 1 -3.69 8.86 -15.73
CA MET A 1 -4.00 7.45 -16.01
C MET A 1 -4.18 6.82 -14.65
N SER A 2 -5.40 6.40 -14.31
CA SER A 2 -5.76 6.05 -12.93
C SER A 2 -4.99 4.82 -12.44
N THR A 3 -4.52 4.88 -11.20
CA THR A 3 -3.81 3.84 -10.44
C THR A 3 -4.54 2.49 -10.45
N GLN A 4 -5.88 2.51 -10.37
CA GLN A 4 -6.75 1.35 -10.55
C GLN A 4 -6.44 0.55 -11.83
N THR A 5 -6.31 1.23 -12.98
CA THR A 5 -6.04 0.58 -14.28
C THR A 5 -4.66 -0.08 -14.31
N THR A 6 -3.69 0.44 -13.56
CA THR A 6 -2.35 -0.15 -13.42
C THR A 6 -2.36 -1.36 -12.48
N ARG A 7 -3.10 -1.30 -11.37
CA ARG A 7 -3.28 -2.43 -10.45
C ARG A 7 -3.90 -3.63 -11.16
N ASP A 8 -5.00 -3.42 -11.88
CA ASP A 8 -5.69 -4.48 -12.62
C ASP A 8 -4.78 -5.09 -13.69
N GLY A 9 -4.06 -4.26 -14.47
CA GLY A 9 -3.11 -4.76 -15.46
C GLY A 9 -1.94 -5.56 -14.89
N ASN A 10 -1.45 -5.20 -13.69
CA ASN A 10 -0.41 -5.98 -13.01
C ASN A 10 -0.94 -7.31 -12.46
N ARG A 11 -2.20 -7.34 -11.99
CA ARG A 11 -2.86 -8.58 -11.55
C ARG A 11 -3.01 -9.57 -12.70
N GLU A 12 -3.50 -9.10 -13.84
CA GLU A 12 -3.62 -9.92 -15.06
C GLU A 12 -2.27 -10.50 -15.48
N GLN A 13 -1.21 -9.69 -15.51
CA GLN A 13 0.15 -10.15 -15.85
C GLN A 13 0.68 -11.21 -14.88
N LEU A 14 0.44 -11.05 -13.57
CA LEU A 14 0.83 -12.03 -12.57
C LEU A 14 0.09 -13.35 -12.77
N GLN A 15 -1.22 -13.30 -13.00
CA GLN A 15 -2.04 -14.49 -13.24
C GLN A 15 -1.59 -15.24 -14.50
N GLU A 16 -1.32 -14.53 -15.59
CA GLU A 16 -0.79 -15.11 -16.83
C GLU A 16 0.56 -15.79 -16.60
N LEU A 17 1.49 -15.13 -15.90
CA LEU A 17 2.80 -15.70 -15.58
C LEU A 17 2.69 -16.96 -14.72
N LEU A 18 1.80 -16.97 -13.72
CA LEU A 18 1.58 -18.15 -12.89
C LEU A 18 1.00 -19.30 -13.70
N ARG A 19 0.04 -19.04 -14.59
CA ARG A 19 -0.51 -20.04 -15.51
C ARG A 19 0.57 -20.64 -16.43
N GLU A 20 1.50 -19.81 -16.91
CA GLU A 20 2.66 -20.25 -17.70
C GLU A 20 3.60 -21.14 -16.87
N LEU A 21 3.96 -20.71 -15.65
CA LEU A 21 4.86 -21.45 -14.76
C LEU A 21 4.29 -22.82 -14.35
N PHE A 22 2.97 -22.89 -14.12
CA PHE A 22 2.28 -24.14 -13.83
C PHE A 22 1.94 -24.96 -15.08
N GLN A 23 2.30 -24.47 -16.27
CA GLN A 23 2.09 -25.12 -17.57
C GLN A 23 0.65 -25.60 -17.74
N PHE A 24 -0.32 -24.70 -17.52
CA PHE A 24 -1.75 -25.04 -17.61
C PHE A 24 -2.17 -25.60 -18.98
N ASP A 25 -1.44 -25.28 -20.05
CA ASP A 25 -1.67 -25.82 -21.39
C ASP A 25 -1.15 -27.26 -21.58
N ALA A 26 -0.34 -27.78 -20.66
CA ALA A 26 0.23 -29.13 -20.71
C ALA A 26 -0.71 -30.21 -20.12
N ALA A 27 -2.00 -29.91 -20.03
CA ALA A 27 -3.00 -30.68 -19.30
C ALA A 27 -3.27 -32.10 -19.83
N ASP A 28 -2.75 -32.48 -20.98
CA ASP A 28 -2.87 -33.85 -21.51
C ASP A 28 -1.71 -34.78 -21.08
N LEU A 29 -0.77 -34.30 -20.26
CA LEU A 29 0.37 -35.11 -19.79
C LEU A 29 0.01 -35.94 -18.55
N ASP A 30 -0.33 -37.21 -18.75
CA ASP A 30 -0.67 -38.16 -17.66
C ASP A 30 0.54 -38.91 -17.07
N PHE A 31 1.72 -38.28 -17.02
CA PHE A 31 2.93 -38.92 -16.51
C PHE A 31 3.70 -38.07 -15.49
N GLY A 32 4.40 -38.74 -14.58
CA GLY A 32 5.24 -38.08 -13.59
C GLY A 32 4.47 -37.09 -12.72
N VAL A 33 5.03 -35.88 -12.56
CA VAL A 33 4.47 -34.81 -11.72
C VAL A 33 3.18 -34.20 -12.30
N TYR A 34 2.98 -34.27 -13.62
CA TYR A 34 1.82 -33.70 -14.31
C TYR A 34 0.51 -34.37 -13.91
N ARG A 35 0.53 -35.67 -13.56
CA ARG A 35 -0.64 -36.37 -13.02
C ARG A 35 -1.17 -35.72 -11.73
N ILE A 36 -0.26 -35.27 -10.87
CA ILE A 36 -0.62 -34.63 -9.59
C ILE A 36 -1.11 -33.20 -9.85
N LEU A 37 -0.45 -32.48 -10.77
CA LEU A 37 -0.85 -31.13 -11.16
C LEU A 37 -2.24 -31.12 -11.80
N ASN A 38 -2.52 -32.03 -12.75
CA ASN A 38 -3.84 -32.19 -13.35
C ASN A 38 -4.92 -32.50 -12.31
N GLN A 39 -4.63 -33.39 -11.36
CA GLN A 39 -5.61 -33.74 -10.32
C GLN A 39 -5.90 -32.60 -9.35
N ARG A 40 -5.01 -31.61 -9.26
CA ARG A 40 -5.16 -30.41 -8.42
C ARG A 40 -5.42 -29.15 -9.23
N ARG A 41 -5.65 -29.26 -10.54
CA ARG A 41 -5.74 -28.14 -11.46
C ARG A 41 -6.79 -27.13 -11.01
N ASP A 42 -7.99 -27.60 -10.68
CA ASP A 42 -9.08 -26.75 -10.20
C ASP A 42 -8.69 -25.96 -8.94
N ARG A 43 -7.91 -26.57 -8.04
CA ARG A 43 -7.44 -25.90 -6.82
C ARG A 43 -6.34 -24.89 -7.11
N ILE A 44 -5.47 -25.15 -8.09
CA ILE A 44 -4.43 -24.22 -8.50
C ILE A 44 -5.04 -23.04 -9.26
N GLU A 45 -6.03 -23.28 -10.11
CA GLU A 45 -6.79 -22.23 -10.81
C GLU A 45 -7.47 -21.30 -9.79
N GLN A 46 -8.22 -21.87 -8.84
CA GLN A 46 -8.84 -21.10 -7.75
C GLN A 46 -7.82 -20.30 -6.94
N PHE A 47 -6.62 -20.85 -6.72
CA PHE A 47 -5.57 -20.14 -6.00
C PHE A 47 -5.05 -18.94 -6.79
N ILE A 48 -4.89 -19.06 -8.11
CA ILE A 48 -4.38 -17.98 -8.98
C ILE A 48 -5.45 -16.90 -9.21
N GLU A 49 -6.71 -17.31 -9.37
CA GLU A 49 -7.82 -16.41 -9.65
C GLU A 49 -8.26 -15.62 -8.42
N ASP A 50 -8.37 -16.28 -7.27
CA ASP A 50 -8.98 -15.70 -6.07
C ASP A 50 -7.99 -15.69 -4.89
N ASP A 51 -7.62 -16.86 -4.34
CA ASP A 51 -6.98 -16.95 -3.01
C ASP A 51 -5.68 -16.12 -2.91
N LEU A 52 -4.87 -16.09 -3.98
CA LEU A 52 -3.62 -15.34 -4.00
C LEU A 52 -3.86 -13.84 -4.07
N LEU A 53 -4.83 -13.39 -4.87
CA LEU A 53 -5.14 -11.98 -5.02
C LEU A 53 -5.73 -11.43 -3.72
N ASP A 54 -6.67 -12.16 -3.12
CA ASP A 54 -7.29 -11.81 -1.84
C ASP A 54 -6.21 -11.70 -0.73
N ALA A 55 -5.29 -12.66 -0.66
CA ALA A 55 -4.22 -12.64 0.34
C ALA A 55 -3.23 -11.49 0.12
N VAL A 56 -2.95 -11.14 -1.13
CA VAL A 56 -2.08 -9.99 -1.45
C VAL A 56 -2.79 -8.68 -1.09
N ASP A 57 -4.06 -8.55 -1.41
CA ASP A 57 -4.86 -7.37 -1.09
C ASP A 57 -4.96 -7.17 0.42
N GLU A 58 -5.31 -8.20 1.19
CA GLU A 58 -5.36 -8.15 2.65
C GLU A 58 -4.00 -7.78 3.26
N SER A 59 -2.91 -8.34 2.73
CA SER A 59 -1.57 -8.05 3.22
C SER A 59 -1.14 -6.60 2.92
N LEU A 60 -1.51 -6.08 1.74
CA LEU A 60 -1.21 -4.71 1.36
C LEU A 60 -2.06 -3.71 2.15
N GLU A 61 -3.35 -4.00 2.36
CA GLU A 61 -4.25 -3.20 3.21
C GLU A 61 -3.73 -3.14 4.66
N SER A 62 -3.37 -4.29 5.24
CA SER A 62 -2.82 -4.31 6.60
C SER A 62 -1.50 -3.54 6.72
N LEU A 63 -0.66 -3.56 5.68
CA LEU A 63 0.59 -2.80 5.66
C LEU A 63 0.33 -1.30 5.52
N ALA A 64 -0.66 -0.92 4.70
CA ALA A 64 -1.16 0.43 4.54
C ALA A 64 -1.66 1.00 5.87
N ASP A 65 -2.57 0.27 6.54
CA ASP A 65 -3.10 0.65 7.86
C ASP A 65 -1.99 0.82 8.91
N ALA A 66 -1.02 -0.11 8.94
CA ALA A 66 0.11 -0.02 9.85
C ALA A 66 0.98 1.22 9.59
N LYS A 67 1.24 1.54 8.31
CA LYS A 67 1.97 2.75 7.92
C LYS A 67 1.21 4.03 8.27
N ARG A 68 -0.12 4.05 8.08
CA ARG A 68 -0.94 5.20 8.49
C ARG A 68 -0.83 5.42 9.99
N ALA A 69 -0.98 4.36 10.78
CA ALA A 69 -0.87 4.45 12.24
C ALA A 69 0.52 4.94 12.68
N GLU A 70 1.59 4.47 12.04
CA GLU A 70 2.96 4.93 12.28
C GLU A 70 3.12 6.43 11.97
N ILE A 71 2.64 6.89 10.81
CA ILE A 71 2.71 8.31 10.42
C ILE A 71 1.87 9.20 11.35
N GLU A 72 0.67 8.76 11.74
CA GLU A 72 -0.18 9.49 12.68
C GLU A 72 0.46 9.61 14.07
N GLU A 73 1.11 8.54 14.56
CA GLU A 73 1.86 8.54 15.82
C GLU A 73 3.07 9.50 15.74
N GLU A 74 3.85 9.43 14.66
CA GLU A 74 4.99 10.34 14.45
C GLU A 74 4.55 11.81 14.35
N LEU A 75 3.42 12.09 13.69
CA LEU A 75 2.84 13.43 13.62
C LEU A 75 2.38 13.92 15.00
N GLU A 76 1.77 13.07 15.82
CA GLU A 76 1.34 13.46 17.17
C GLU A 76 2.54 13.74 18.08
N GLU A 77 3.60 12.91 17.99
CA GLU A 77 4.85 13.12 18.72
C GLU A 77 5.49 14.45 18.32
N LYS A 78 5.66 14.70 17.01
CA LYS A 78 6.25 15.93 16.48
C LYS A 78 5.41 17.17 16.81
N ALA A 79 4.09 17.08 16.73
CA ALA A 79 3.22 18.17 17.15
C ALA A 79 3.39 18.46 18.65
N THR A 80 3.57 17.43 19.48
CA THR A 80 3.82 17.58 20.92
C THR A 80 5.19 18.20 21.21
N GLU A 81 6.23 17.83 20.46
CA GLU A 81 7.54 18.48 20.52
C GLU A 81 7.43 19.97 20.17
N LEU A 82 6.77 20.30 19.06
CA LEU A 82 6.59 21.68 18.62
C LEU A 82 5.84 22.55 19.64
N ARG A 83 4.83 22.00 20.34
CA ARG A 83 4.10 22.70 21.41
C ARG A 83 4.95 23.06 22.63
N GLN A 84 6.16 22.50 22.76
CA GLN A 84 7.08 22.89 23.85
C GLN A 84 7.78 24.21 23.56
N ASP A 85 8.06 24.48 22.28
CA ASP A 85 8.82 25.65 21.83
C ASP A 85 7.94 26.71 21.15
N TRP A 86 6.73 26.33 20.71
CA TRP A 86 5.79 27.17 19.97
C TRP A 86 4.38 27.15 20.57
N ASP A 87 3.65 28.26 20.41
CA ASP A 87 2.22 28.32 20.72
C ASP A 87 1.40 27.54 19.69
N ASP A 88 0.24 27.00 20.09
CA ASP A 88 -0.70 26.27 19.22
C ASP A 88 -1.20 27.08 18.00
N ASP A 89 -0.94 28.39 17.95
CA ASP A 89 -1.27 29.26 16.80
C ASP A 89 -0.45 28.93 15.55
N ILE A 90 0.54 28.03 15.61
CA ILE A 90 1.25 27.55 14.42
C ILE A 90 0.43 26.56 13.58
N PHE A 91 -0.55 25.87 14.19
CA PHE A 91 -1.36 24.85 13.53
C PHE A 91 -2.70 25.42 13.02
N ASN A 92 -3.18 24.84 11.92
CA ASN A 92 -4.53 25.02 11.40
C ASN A 92 -5.53 24.09 12.14
N PRO A 93 -6.84 24.32 12.00
CA PRO A 93 -7.87 23.47 12.62
C PRO A 93 -7.86 22.00 12.17
N ASP A 94 -7.27 21.72 11.00
CA ASP A 94 -7.10 20.38 10.44
C ASP A 94 -5.82 19.69 10.92
N GLY A 95 -4.98 20.38 11.70
CA GLY A 95 -3.67 19.88 12.17
C GLY A 95 -2.50 20.31 11.29
N SER A 96 -2.73 20.80 10.06
CA SER A 96 -1.65 21.24 9.17
C SER A 96 -0.91 22.47 9.72
N LEU A 97 0.35 22.64 9.33
CA LEU A 97 1.11 23.84 9.69
C LEU A 97 0.66 25.05 8.86
N LYS A 98 0.47 26.21 9.46
CA LYS A 98 0.15 27.43 8.69
C LYS A 98 1.32 27.84 7.79
N ASP A 99 1.02 28.28 6.57
CA ASP A 99 2.00 28.70 5.54
C ASP A 99 3.04 29.71 6.02
N GLN A 100 2.66 30.58 6.96
CA GLN A 100 3.53 31.61 7.53
C GLN A 100 4.65 31.03 8.41
N TYR A 101 4.47 29.80 8.91
CA TYR A 101 5.47 29.08 9.70
C TYR A 101 6.21 28.01 8.89
N ALA A 102 5.57 27.46 7.86
CA ALA A 102 6.17 26.50 6.91
C ALA A 102 7.49 26.99 6.29
N ASN A 103 7.59 28.28 5.96
CA ASN A 103 8.74 28.84 5.24
C ASN A 103 9.78 29.55 6.15
N LEU A 104 9.77 29.30 7.45
CA LEU A 104 10.70 29.94 8.40
C LEU A 104 12.12 29.37 8.38
N GLY A 105 12.35 28.24 7.71
CA GLY A 105 13.68 27.59 7.65
C GLY A 105 14.08 26.92 8.97
N GLN A 106 13.10 26.59 9.81
CA GLN A 106 13.31 25.86 11.06
C GLN A 106 13.16 24.37 10.81
N LYS A 107 14.18 23.60 11.18
CA LYS A 107 14.27 22.16 10.89
C LYS A 107 13.06 21.39 11.42
N ASP A 108 12.60 21.72 12.63
CA ASP A 108 11.54 20.99 13.30
C ASP A 108 10.16 21.26 12.66
N LEU A 109 9.97 22.43 12.04
CA LEU A 109 8.77 22.79 11.29
C LEU A 109 8.77 22.17 9.89
N GLU A 110 9.93 22.12 9.23
CA GLU A 110 10.12 21.44 7.94
C GLU A 110 9.86 19.93 8.08
N GLU A 111 10.41 19.30 9.11
CA GLU A 111 10.19 17.87 9.38
C GLU A 111 8.70 17.54 9.60
N TYR A 112 7.97 18.39 10.34
CA TYR A 112 6.54 18.21 10.56
C TYR A 112 5.73 18.37 9.27
N GLN A 113 6.10 19.35 8.44
CA GLN A 113 5.44 19.57 7.16
C GLN A 113 5.69 18.42 6.18
N ASP A 114 6.92 17.94 6.06
CA ASP A 114 7.28 16.81 5.20
C ASP A 114 6.51 15.53 5.61
N LEU A 115 6.36 15.30 6.92
CA LEU A 115 5.56 14.20 7.47
C LEU A 115 4.06 14.35 7.14
N TRP A 116 3.54 15.57 7.21
CA TRP A 116 2.14 15.87 6.88
C TRP A 116 1.84 15.65 5.39
N GLU A 117 2.73 16.11 4.51
CA GLU A 117 2.63 15.85 3.06
C GLU A 117 2.71 14.35 2.75
N THR A 118 3.57 13.61 3.48
CA THR A 118 3.68 12.16 3.35
C THR A 118 2.38 11.44 3.75
N GLN A 119 1.70 11.90 4.81
CA GLN A 119 0.40 11.36 5.21
C GLN A 119 -0.67 11.56 4.12
N GLU A 120 -0.71 12.75 3.50
CA GLU A 120 -1.67 13.10 2.45
C GLU A 120 -1.45 12.24 1.20
N ASP A 121 -0.20 12.03 0.79
CA ASP A 121 0.16 11.16 -0.34
C ASP A 121 -0.23 9.69 -0.09
N VAL A 122 -0.05 9.19 1.14
CA VAL A 122 -0.46 7.83 1.53
C VAL A 122 -1.99 7.68 1.50
N ALA A 123 -2.73 8.68 1.98
CA ALA A 123 -4.20 8.66 1.94
C ALA A 123 -4.77 8.63 0.51
N VAL A 124 -4.18 9.40 -0.42
CA VAL A 124 -4.62 9.46 -1.83
C VAL A 124 -4.33 8.16 -2.59
N ALA A 125 -3.25 7.46 -2.25
CA ALA A 125 -2.86 6.19 -2.88
C ALA A 125 -3.77 5.00 -2.51
N GLU A 126 -4.62 5.15 -1.48
CA GLU A 126 -5.48 4.10 -0.92
C GLU A 126 -6.96 4.25 -1.29
N GLU A 127 -7.46 5.48 -1.49
CA GLU A 127 -8.85 5.71 -1.96
C GLU A 127 -9.06 5.44 -3.47
N THR A 128 -8.02 5.05 -4.23
CA THR A 128 -8.05 4.89 -5.70
C THR A 128 -7.26 3.70 -6.26
#